data_AF-A0A9E7B5M4-F1
#
_entry.id   AF-A0A9E7B5M4-F1
#
_cell.length_a   1.000
_cell.length_b   1.000
_cell.length_c   1.000
_cell.angle_alpha   90.00
_cell.angle_beta   90.00
_cell.angle_gamma   90.00
#
_symmetry.space_group_name_H-M   'P 1'
#
loop_
_entity.id
_entity.type
_entity.pdbx_description
1 polymer ?
#
loop_
_entity_poly.entity_id
_entity_poly.type
_entity_poly.pdbx_seq_one_letter_code
_entity_poly.pdbx_strand_id
1 'polypeptide(L)'
;MTLFGKKTRPVDLYEFYGEKFRKGDLIVAVLRDHIEKKKPKLEELQTTFKEAEIKNFGLFQEEKLAVSKSKKYKRYLIDEGRIIVLPTGERIAVTSQLTKENVKPFLEIAKKLGYKITQP
;
A
#
# COMPACT_ATOMS: atom_id res chain seq x y z
N MET A 1 -7.54 -18.01 -37.52
CA MET A 1 -6.88 -18.34 -36.23
C MET A 1 -6.17 -17.08 -35.76
N THR A 2 -6.81 -16.26 -34.90
CA THR A 2 -6.27 -14.95 -34.50
C THR A 2 -5.76 -15.06 -33.08
N LEU A 3 -4.44 -15.21 -32.93
CA LEU A 3 -3.74 -15.12 -31.65
C LEU A 3 -3.74 -13.65 -31.21
N PHE A 4 -4.71 -13.26 -30.37
CA PHE A 4 -4.59 -12.04 -29.58
C PHE A 4 -3.46 -12.24 -28.57
N GLY A 5 -2.23 -11.85 -28.96
CA GLY A 5 -1.13 -11.71 -28.02
C GLY A 5 -1.57 -10.76 -26.91
N LYS A 6 -1.65 -11.25 -25.66
CA LYS A 6 -1.91 -10.40 -24.49
C LYS A 6 -0.88 -9.29 -24.49
N LYS A 7 -1.30 -8.05 -24.80
CA LYS A 7 -0.46 -6.85 -24.72
C LYS A 7 -0.13 -6.63 -23.24
N THR A 8 1.02 -7.13 -22.79
CA THR A 8 1.53 -6.89 -21.43
C THR A 8 1.80 -5.40 -21.30
N ARG A 9 1.01 -4.71 -20.47
CA ARG A 9 1.25 -3.29 -20.19
C ARG A 9 2.57 -3.17 -19.41
N PRO A 10 3.44 -2.19 -19.72
CA PRO A 10 4.61 -1.94 -18.90
C PRO A 10 4.18 -1.65 -17.46
N VAL A 11 4.89 -2.26 -16.51
CA VAL A 11 4.59 -2.14 -15.08
C VAL A 11 5.52 -1.10 -14.49
N ASP A 12 4.96 -0.06 -13.89
CA ASP A 12 5.72 0.90 -13.10
C ASP A 12 6.25 0.21 -11.83
N LEU A 13 7.57 0.09 -11.72
CA LEU A 13 8.25 -0.46 -10.56
C LEU A 13 8.96 0.66 -9.81
N TYR A 14 8.77 0.68 -8.50
CA TYR A 14 9.43 1.60 -7.57
C TYR A 14 10.56 0.86 -6.89
N GLU A 15 11.65 1.56 -6.59
CA GLU A 15 12.76 0.98 -5.84
C GLU A 15 12.73 1.45 -4.39
N PHE A 16 12.80 0.53 -3.45
CA PHE A 16 12.89 0.77 -2.01
C PHE A 16 13.91 -0.19 -1.42
N TYR A 17 14.95 0.33 -0.76
CA TYR A 17 16.09 -0.44 -0.27
C TYR A 17 16.72 -1.41 -1.28
N GLY A 18 16.78 -1.00 -2.56
CA GLY A 18 17.36 -1.81 -3.65
C GLY A 18 16.44 -2.90 -4.20
N GLU A 19 15.25 -3.07 -3.62
CA GLU A 19 14.23 -4.00 -4.11
C GLU A 19 13.16 -3.29 -4.94
N LYS A 20 12.62 -3.99 -5.93
CA LYS A 20 11.63 -3.45 -6.88
C LYS A 20 10.21 -3.88 -6.51
N PHE A 21 9.33 -2.90 -6.34
CA PHE A 21 7.96 -3.09 -5.92
C PHE A 21 6.95 -2.51 -6.90
N ARG A 22 5.79 -3.14 -7.01
CA ARG A 22 4.59 -2.49 -7.54
C ARG A 22 4.03 -1.53 -6.48
N LYS A 23 3.20 -0.56 -6.88
CA LYS A 23 2.63 0.48 -5.99
C LYS A 23 2.08 -0.07 -4.66
N GLY A 24 1.23 -1.09 -4.73
CA GLY A 24 0.62 -1.69 -3.54
C GLY A 24 1.64 -2.38 -2.64
N ASP A 25 2.54 -3.15 -3.23
CA ASP A 25 3.60 -3.86 -2.51
C ASP A 25 4.60 -2.88 -1.88
N LEU A 26 4.88 -1.74 -2.55
CA LEU A 26 5.72 -0.66 -2.03
C LEU A 26 5.10 -0.06 -0.77
N ILE A 27 3.80 0.27 -0.80
CA ILE A 27 3.11 0.83 0.37
C ILE A 27 3.15 -0.16 1.52
N VAL A 28 2.92 -1.45 1.25
CA VAL A 28 3.03 -2.51 2.27
C VAL A 28 4.43 -2.57 2.86
N ALA A 29 5.48 -2.56 2.03
CA ALA A 29 6.87 -2.62 2.47
C ALA A 29 7.24 -1.40 3.35
N VAL A 30 6.90 -0.19 2.92
CA VAL A 30 7.18 1.04 3.66
C VAL A 30 6.39 1.08 4.98
N LEU A 31 5.12 0.68 4.99
CA LEU A 31 4.32 0.64 6.22
C LEU A 31 4.87 -0.39 7.20
N ARG A 32 5.27 -1.58 6.74
CA ARG A 32 5.90 -2.60 7.59
C ARG A 32 7.19 -2.08 8.23
N ASP A 33 8.08 -1.52 7.41
CA ASP A 33 9.34 -0.96 7.90
C ASP A 33 9.11 0.21 8.89
N HIS A 34 8.12 1.06 8.62
CA HIS A 34 7.74 2.13 9.55
C HIS A 34 7.20 1.60 10.87
N ILE A 35 6.34 0.58 10.82
CA ILE A 35 5.76 -0.05 12.00
C ILE A 35 6.85 -0.75 12.83
N GLU A 36 7.78 -1.44 12.19
CA GLU A 36 8.89 -2.10 12.88
C GLU A 36 9.80 -1.09 13.60
N LYS A 37 10.13 0.02 12.94
CA LYS A 37 11.04 1.05 13.47
C LYS A 37 10.40 1.95 14.53
N LYS A 38 9.14 2.32 14.36
CA LYS A 38 8.46 3.31 15.21
C LYS A 38 7.46 2.72 16.18
N LYS A 39 6.97 1.50 15.91
CA LYS A 39 5.94 0.80 16.68
C LYS A 39 4.72 1.69 16.99
N PRO A 40 4.17 2.42 16.00
CA PRO A 40 3.05 3.31 16.22
C PRO A 40 1.78 2.53 16.57
N LYS A 41 0.86 3.17 17.28
CA LYS A 41 -0.54 2.70 17.34
C LYS A 41 -1.25 2.97 16.02
N LEU A 42 -2.41 2.33 15.81
CA LEU A 42 -3.20 2.51 14.59
C LEU A 42 -3.55 3.97 14.31
N GLU A 43 -3.95 4.73 15.33
CA GLU A 43 -4.34 6.15 15.21
C GLU A 43 -3.16 7.04 14.81
N GLU A 44 -1.96 6.76 15.34
CA GLU A 44 -0.73 7.50 14.99
C GLU A 44 -0.33 7.20 13.54
N LEU A 45 -0.46 5.94 13.11
CA LEU A 45 -0.21 5.53 11.74
C LEU A 45 -1.21 6.22 10.78
N GLN A 46 -2.50 6.24 11.13
CA GLN A 46 -3.54 6.94 10.36
C GLN A 46 -3.26 8.43 10.26
N THR A 47 -2.82 9.04 11.36
CA THR A 47 -2.49 10.48 11.41
C THR A 47 -1.28 10.79 10.52
N THR A 48 -0.23 9.96 10.60
CA THR A 48 1.00 10.12 9.81
C THR A 48 0.73 10.07 8.31
N PHE A 49 -0.18 9.20 7.86
CA PHE A 49 -0.49 8.98 6.46
C PHE A 49 -1.83 9.58 6.01
N LYS A 50 -2.39 10.52 6.78
CA LYS A 50 -3.71 11.11 6.52
C LYS A 50 -3.80 11.80 5.15
N GLU A 51 -2.76 12.51 4.75
CA GLU A 51 -2.73 13.19 3.44
C GLU A 51 -2.62 12.21 2.26
N ALA A 52 -2.30 10.94 2.52
CA ALA A 52 -2.25 9.86 1.54
C ALA A 52 -3.55 9.05 1.43
N GLU A 53 -4.62 9.47 2.12
CA GLU A 53 -5.90 8.77 2.02
C GLU A 53 -6.49 8.81 0.62
N ILE A 54 -6.99 7.66 0.19
CA ILE A 54 -7.66 7.52 -1.11
C ILE A 54 -9.16 7.62 -0.87
N LYS A 55 -9.81 8.55 -1.58
CA LYS A 55 -11.24 8.82 -1.46
C LYS A 55 -12.06 7.52 -1.45
N ASN A 56 -12.95 7.38 -0.47
CA ASN A 56 -13.83 6.21 -0.23
C ASN A 56 -13.16 4.90 0.23
N PHE A 57 -11.84 4.79 0.13
CA PHE A 57 -11.10 3.56 0.47
C PHE A 57 -10.16 3.74 1.68
N GLY A 58 -9.71 4.97 1.96
CA GLY A 58 -8.55 5.20 2.81
C GLY A 58 -7.29 4.62 2.17
N LEU A 59 -6.13 4.83 2.81
CA LEU A 59 -4.88 4.19 2.40
C LEU A 59 -4.86 2.71 2.81
N PHE A 60 -5.36 2.42 4.00
CA PHE A 60 -5.52 1.09 4.57
C PHE A 60 -6.79 1.04 5.43
N GLN A 61 -7.26 -0.18 5.73
CA GLN A 61 -8.41 -0.45 6.59
C GLN A 61 -8.11 -1.66 7.49
N GLU A 62 -8.83 -1.77 8.60
CA GLU A 62 -8.85 -3.01 9.39
C GLU A 62 -9.21 -4.22 8.51
N GLU A 63 -8.54 -5.35 8.74
CA GLU A 63 -8.64 -6.56 7.92
C GLU A 63 -10.09 -7.02 7.74
N LYS A 64 -10.89 -7.06 8.82
CA LYS A 64 -12.30 -7.48 8.75
C LYS A 64 -13.12 -6.61 7.78
N LEU A 65 -12.93 -5.29 7.85
CA LEU A 65 -13.62 -4.34 6.97
C LEU A 65 -13.09 -4.42 5.53
N ALA A 66 -11.78 -4.57 5.37
CA ALA A 66 -11.13 -4.75 4.07
C ALA A 66 -11.61 -6.00 3.33
N VAL A 67 -11.73 -7.13 4.05
CA VAL A 67 -12.29 -8.40 3.54
C VAL A 67 -13.75 -8.20 3.14
N SER A 68 -14.57 -7.58 4.00
CA SER A 68 -15.98 -7.31 3.70
C SER A 68 -16.15 -6.45 2.44
N LYS A 69 -15.38 -5.37 2.31
CA LYS A 69 -15.37 -4.49 1.13
C LYS A 69 -14.78 -5.17 -0.12
N SER A 70 -14.05 -6.27 0.05
CA SER A 70 -13.41 -7.01 -1.05
C SER A 70 -14.20 -8.22 -1.56
N LYS A 71 -15.37 -8.52 -0.98
CA LYS A 71 -16.19 -9.69 -1.37
C LYS A 71 -16.57 -9.70 -2.86
N LYS A 72 -16.96 -8.55 -3.40
CA LYS A 72 -17.42 -8.42 -4.80
C LYS A 72 -16.30 -7.97 -5.75
N TYR A 73 -15.38 -7.15 -5.27
CA TYR A 73 -14.30 -6.57 -6.06
C TYR A 73 -13.04 -6.59 -5.22
N LYS A 74 -11.88 -6.94 -5.80
CA LYS A 74 -10.59 -6.84 -5.09
C LYS A 74 -10.29 -5.37 -4.81
N ARG A 75 -10.69 -4.86 -3.63
CA ARG A 75 -10.50 -3.47 -3.21
C ARG A 75 -9.29 -3.33 -2.30
N TYR A 76 -8.92 -4.36 -1.55
CA TYR A 76 -7.76 -4.35 -0.65
C TYR A 76 -6.84 -5.54 -0.93
N LEU A 77 -5.58 -5.37 -0.54
CA LEU A 77 -4.53 -6.40 -0.62
C LEU A 77 -4.62 -7.33 0.59
N ILE A 78 -5.52 -8.30 0.52
CA ILE A 78 -5.86 -9.20 1.64
C ILE A 78 -5.20 -10.58 1.57
N ASP A 79 -4.26 -10.79 0.64
CA ASP A 79 -3.48 -12.02 0.57
C ASP A 79 -2.59 -12.14 1.84
N GLU A 80 -2.35 -13.36 2.34
CA GLU A 80 -1.66 -13.60 3.62
C GLU A 80 -0.30 -12.87 3.74
N GLY A 81 0.46 -12.78 2.63
CA GLY A 81 1.74 -12.09 2.59
C GLY A 81 1.67 -10.56 2.61
N ARG A 82 0.48 -9.96 2.53
CA ARG A 82 0.26 -8.50 2.43
C ARG A 82 -0.53 -7.89 3.59
N ILE A 83 -1.16 -8.72 4.43
CA ILE A 83 -1.71 -8.24 5.69
C ILE A 83 -0.58 -7.73 6.58
N ILE A 84 -0.81 -6.58 7.21
CA ILE A 84 0.12 -5.95 8.13
C ILE A 84 -0.44 -6.11 9.54
N VAL A 85 0.39 -6.56 10.47
CA VAL A 85 0.04 -6.72 11.88
C VAL A 85 0.76 -5.64 12.66
N LEU A 86 0.01 -4.83 13.41
CA LEU A 86 0.56 -3.81 14.29
C LEU A 86 1.09 -4.45 15.58
N PRO A 87 2.00 -3.79 16.32
CA PRO A 87 2.53 -4.31 17.59
C PRO A 87 1.45 -4.53 18.66
N THR A 88 0.35 -3.79 18.56
CA THR A 88 -0.83 -3.88 19.43
C THR A 88 -1.77 -5.04 19.07
N GLY A 89 -1.53 -5.73 17.94
CA GLY A 89 -2.29 -6.88 17.49
C GLY A 89 -3.36 -6.56 16.43
N GLU A 90 -3.70 -5.28 16.19
CA GLU A 90 -4.57 -4.91 15.08
C GLU A 90 -3.98 -5.35 13.74
N ARG A 91 -4.86 -5.76 12.83
CA ARG A 91 -4.51 -6.23 11.48
C ARG A 91 -5.13 -5.31 10.45
N ILE A 92 -4.30 -4.80 9.54
CA ILE A 92 -4.72 -3.87 8.48
C ILE A 92 -4.33 -4.38 7.10
N ALA A 93 -5.10 -3.93 6.09
CA ALA A 93 -4.85 -4.21 4.68
C ALA A 93 -4.83 -2.91 3.88
N VAL A 94 -3.87 -2.79 2.96
CA VAL A 94 -3.70 -1.63 2.08
C VAL A 94 -4.70 -1.70 0.93
N THR A 95 -5.22 -0.56 0.48
CA THR A 95 -6.09 -0.51 -0.70
C THR A 95 -5.33 -0.88 -1.96
N SER A 96 -5.99 -1.61 -2.85
CA SER A 96 -5.51 -1.90 -4.21
C SER A 96 -5.86 -0.79 -5.21
N GLN A 97 -6.66 0.19 -4.80
CA GLN A 97 -7.20 1.26 -5.67
C GLN A 97 -6.18 2.38 -5.90
N LEU A 98 -5.06 2.01 -6.52
CA LEU A 98 -3.88 2.87 -6.68
C LEU A 98 -3.66 3.27 -8.14
N THR A 99 -3.50 4.56 -8.37
CA THR A 99 -3.10 5.16 -9.65
C THR A 99 -1.72 5.79 -9.51
N LYS A 100 -1.14 6.28 -10.62
CA LYS A 100 0.08 7.11 -10.56
C LYS A 100 -0.13 8.40 -9.78
N GLU A 101 -1.33 8.94 -9.80
CA GLU A 101 -1.63 10.25 -9.23
C GLU A 101 -1.92 10.14 -7.73
N ASN A 102 -2.77 9.21 -7.31
CA ASN A 102 -3.19 9.12 -5.92
C ASN A 102 -2.13 8.50 -4.99
N VAL A 103 -1.07 7.90 -5.54
CA VAL A 103 0.07 7.40 -4.75
C VAL A 103 1.10 8.48 -4.45
N LYS A 104 1.07 9.63 -5.16
CA LYS A 104 2.06 10.70 -4.97
C LYS A 104 2.11 11.22 -3.52
N PRO A 105 0.98 11.52 -2.84
CA PRO A 105 1.03 12.02 -1.48
C PRO A 105 1.68 11.02 -0.51
N PHE A 106 1.43 9.73 -0.69
CA PHE A 106 2.12 8.69 0.08
C PHE A 106 3.63 8.74 -0.10
N LEU A 107 4.10 8.84 -1.35
CA LEU A 107 5.53 8.90 -1.66
C LEU A 107 6.19 10.15 -1.08
N GLU A 108 5.49 11.28 -1.07
CA GLU A 108 5.97 12.53 -0.47
C GLU A 108 6.08 12.41 1.05
N ILE A 109 5.06 11.87 1.72
CA ILE A 109 5.11 11.58 3.16
C ILE A 109 6.28 10.62 3.46
N ALA A 110 6.40 9.52 2.71
CA ALA A 110 7.46 8.54 2.92
C ALA A 110 8.87 9.17 2.78
N LYS A 111 9.07 10.03 1.76
CA LYS A 111 10.33 10.77 1.60
C LYS A 111 10.59 11.74 2.76
N LYS A 112 9.57 12.46 3.24
CA LYS A 112 9.68 13.35 4.42
C LYS A 112 10.04 12.57 5.69
N LEU A 113 9.59 11.33 5.82
CA LEU A 113 9.96 10.41 6.89
C LEU A 113 11.37 9.81 6.75
N GLY A 114 12.08 10.13 5.66
CA GLY A 114 13.46 9.70 5.41
C GLY A 114 13.60 8.44 4.55
N TYR A 115 12.51 7.92 3.97
CA TYR A 115 12.60 6.76 3.09
C TYR A 115 13.16 7.12 1.72
N LYS A 116 14.17 6.36 1.28
CA LYS A 116 14.75 6.46 -0.06
C LYS A 116 13.92 5.63 -1.03
N ILE A 117 13.10 6.31 -1.84
CA ILE A 117 12.23 5.68 -2.84
C ILE A 117 12.50 6.30 -4.22
N THR A 118 12.89 5.46 -5.17
CA THR A 118 13.06 5.85 -6.58
C THR A 118 11.79 5.53 -7.36
N GLN A 119 11.32 6.49 -8.16
CA GLN A 119 10.15 6.34 -9.02
C GLN A 119 10.59 5.90 -10.42
N PRO A 120 9.76 5.12 -11.15
CA PRO A 120 10.01 4.76 -12.54
C PRO A 120 9.86 5.94 -13.50
#